data_AF-A0A4V3XEL4-F1
#
_entry.id   AF-A0A4V3XEL4-F1
#
_cell.length_a   1.000
_cell.length_b   1.000
_cell.length_c   1.000
_cell.angle_alpha   90.00
_cell.angle_beta   90.00
_cell.angle_gamma   90.00
#
_symmetry.space_group_name_H-M   'P 1'
#
loop_
_entity.id
_entity.type
_entity.pdbx_description
1 polymer ?
#
loop_
_entity_poly.entity_id
_entity_poly.type
_entity_poly.pdbx_seq_one_letter_code
_entity_poly.pdbx_strand_id
1 'polypeptide(L)'
;MMSVPPVSQADYSRILLRLQSNPSQVIRAAQDGSLLDIMAVTNNIQALPVLQTPQIVSLFCSHLEYQKAPDPTRPAAPRSPAVYAAERGLLSLQALGNFGPFFATAAPSSPLLTPILRGWPGIFRWMTIFYTLHSGKPHDEAQRRNVFEMISYALYSITNPDHIQRVVSSTPGLLRLATILWLRDDEGSPSNRRLPIPAAAAAFHHVIFDASSVKFDEVLEHSEKTSDALAHFALRRLHATLKRTPLVPDHVHTHVDVLVSLSRVATHPLRASILQKGGIGLVTRAFLLLFQHSTDPSTRDALISSTGFLRNLLECTSGIPWVLQSVHEGLLTAFARASSPALSSFDPDAHNYTLELVSDVIPRYLVYRSVIVAIYTALNKLRANNPELMSRVKRSSAKQAWANLERLAAERMAIKSEWTVFRKQIAYCDH
;
A
#
# COMPACT_ATOMS: atom_id res chain seq x y z
N MET A 1 -0.36 -15.91 -28.52
CA MET A 1 -0.75 -14.75 -29.34
C MET A 1 0.47 -14.44 -30.19
N MET A 2 0.36 -14.31 -31.51
CA MET A 2 1.57 -14.09 -32.34
C MET A 2 2.17 -12.74 -31.99
N SER A 3 3.44 -12.75 -31.57
CA SER A 3 4.18 -11.55 -31.19
C SER A 3 4.24 -10.60 -32.36
N VAL A 4 3.98 -9.31 -32.12
CA VAL A 4 4.43 -8.24 -33.00
C VAL A 4 5.90 -8.51 -33.33
N PRO A 5 6.32 -8.36 -34.60
CA PRO A 5 7.73 -8.40 -34.90
C PRO A 5 8.50 -7.49 -33.93
N PRO A 6 9.63 -7.95 -33.36
CA PRO A 6 10.40 -7.15 -32.43
C PRO A 6 10.73 -5.81 -33.09
N VAL A 7 10.48 -4.73 -32.36
CA VAL A 7 10.78 -3.38 -32.82
C VAL A 7 12.29 -3.28 -33.05
N SER A 8 12.69 -2.88 -34.27
CA SER A 8 14.09 -2.63 -34.57
C SER A 8 14.62 -1.52 -33.66
N GLN A 9 15.74 -1.78 -32.97
CA GLN A 9 16.39 -0.81 -32.10
C GLN A 9 16.72 0.50 -32.85
N ALA A 10 17.08 0.40 -34.14
CA ALA A 10 17.37 1.56 -34.98
C ALA A 10 16.13 2.43 -35.26
N ASP A 11 14.95 1.82 -35.39
CA ASP A 11 13.70 2.55 -35.60
C ASP A 11 13.28 3.26 -34.31
N TYR A 12 13.40 2.57 -33.18
CA TYR A 12 13.10 3.16 -31.88
C TYR A 12 14.02 4.35 -31.57
N SER A 13 15.34 4.21 -31.80
CA SER A 13 16.29 5.32 -31.62
C SER A 13 15.98 6.53 -32.50
N ARG A 14 15.58 6.29 -33.77
CA ARG A 14 15.15 7.38 -34.68
C ARG A 14 13.92 8.11 -34.14
N ILE A 15 12.95 7.40 -33.58
CA ILE A 15 11.75 7.99 -33.00
C ILE A 15 12.07 8.76 -31.73
N LEU A 16 13.01 8.29 -30.89
CA LEU A 16 13.46 9.04 -29.71
C LEU A 16 14.14 10.37 -30.09
N LEU A 17 15.00 10.36 -31.10
CA LEU A 17 15.59 11.60 -31.63
C LEU A 17 14.53 12.56 -32.17
N ARG A 18 13.50 12.02 -32.85
CA ARG A 18 12.35 12.80 -33.33
C ARG A 18 11.49 13.32 -32.17
N LEU A 19 11.31 12.56 -31.09
CA LEU A 19 10.55 12.97 -29.91
C LEU A 19 11.25 14.14 -29.20
N GLN A 20 12.58 14.13 -29.16
CA GLN A 20 13.39 15.22 -28.60
C GLN A 20 13.39 16.48 -29.50
N SER A 21 13.49 16.31 -30.82
CA SER A 21 13.60 17.44 -31.75
C SER A 21 12.24 18.01 -32.19
N ASN A 22 11.20 17.19 -32.31
CA ASN A 22 9.87 17.55 -32.79
C ASN A 22 8.79 16.69 -32.09
N PRO A 23 8.53 16.91 -30.78
CA PRO A 23 7.57 16.13 -30.02
C PRO A 23 6.16 16.17 -30.63
N SER A 24 5.74 17.31 -31.18
CA SER A 24 4.41 17.47 -31.80
C SER A 24 4.15 16.54 -32.98
N GLN A 25 5.20 16.17 -33.74
CA GLN A 25 5.07 15.20 -34.82
C GLN A 25 4.87 13.78 -34.28
N VAL A 26 5.65 13.38 -33.26
CA VAL A 26 5.53 12.07 -32.60
C VAL A 26 4.17 11.93 -31.91
N ILE A 27 3.71 12.99 -31.24
CA ILE A 27 2.40 13.01 -30.57
C ILE A 27 1.28 12.82 -31.59
N ARG A 28 1.29 13.54 -32.73
CA ARG A 28 0.29 13.33 -33.80
C ARG A 28 0.32 11.91 -34.35
N ALA A 29 1.51 11.38 -34.67
CA ALA A 29 1.64 10.01 -35.15
C ALA A 29 1.11 8.98 -34.12
N ALA A 30 1.33 9.23 -32.82
CA ALA A 30 0.78 8.41 -31.75
C ALA A 30 -0.76 8.53 -31.64
N GLN A 31 -1.33 9.73 -31.85
CA GLN A 31 -2.78 9.94 -31.94
C GLN A 31 -3.38 9.16 -33.11
N ASP A 32 -2.71 9.15 -34.25
CA ASP A 32 -3.10 8.41 -35.46
C ASP A 32 -2.92 6.88 -35.32
N GLY A 33 -2.37 6.41 -34.20
CA GLY A 33 -2.28 4.99 -33.87
C GLY A 33 -0.96 4.30 -34.24
N SER A 34 0.11 5.06 -34.51
CA SER A 34 1.45 4.50 -34.68
C SER A 34 1.94 3.87 -33.37
N LEU A 35 2.13 2.55 -33.37
CA LEU A 35 2.57 1.80 -32.18
C LEU A 35 3.93 2.26 -31.67
N LEU A 36 4.88 2.52 -32.56
CA LEU A 36 6.23 2.91 -32.18
C LEU A 36 6.24 4.29 -31.52
N ASP A 37 5.43 5.22 -32.03
CA ASP A 37 5.30 6.56 -31.47
C ASP A 37 4.55 6.52 -30.12
N ILE A 38 3.49 5.71 -29.99
CA ILE A 38 2.80 5.48 -28.69
C ILE A 38 3.79 4.92 -27.67
N MET A 39 4.59 3.92 -28.05
CA MET A 39 5.60 3.31 -27.18
C MET A 39 6.68 4.33 -26.78
N ALA A 40 7.16 5.15 -27.72
CA ALA A 40 8.12 6.20 -27.43
C ALA A 40 7.56 7.26 -26.47
N VAL A 41 6.32 7.72 -26.66
CA VAL A 41 5.66 8.64 -25.72
C VAL A 41 5.54 7.97 -24.35
N THR A 42 4.98 6.76 -24.29
CA THR A 42 4.76 5.98 -23.06
C THR A 42 6.01 5.87 -22.20
N ASN A 43 7.15 5.53 -22.81
CA ASN A 43 8.42 5.30 -22.13
C ASN A 43 9.12 6.59 -21.69
N ASN A 44 8.66 7.77 -22.13
CA ASN A 44 9.31 9.06 -21.86
C ASN A 44 8.43 10.07 -21.10
N ILE A 45 7.20 9.70 -20.71
CA ILE A 45 6.27 10.58 -19.95
C ILE A 45 6.94 11.22 -18.72
N GLN A 46 7.67 10.41 -17.95
CA GLN A 46 8.30 10.87 -16.71
C GLN A 46 9.53 11.76 -16.97
N ALA A 47 10.23 11.56 -18.09
CA ALA A 47 11.47 12.26 -18.41
C ALA A 47 11.24 13.59 -19.15
N LEU A 48 10.14 13.73 -19.89
CA LEU A 48 9.88 14.87 -20.76
C LEU A 48 8.65 15.67 -20.31
N PRO A 49 8.82 16.88 -19.74
CA PRO A 49 7.69 17.71 -19.28
C PRO A 49 6.66 18.03 -20.36
N VAL A 50 7.07 18.14 -21.63
CA VAL A 50 6.16 18.36 -22.78
C VAL A 50 5.12 17.25 -22.94
N LEU A 51 5.38 16.06 -22.39
CA LEU A 51 4.46 14.92 -22.43
C LEU A 51 3.48 14.89 -21.26
N GLN A 52 3.66 15.75 -20.25
CA GLN A 52 2.90 15.73 -19.00
C GLN A 52 1.66 16.63 -19.10
N THR A 53 0.87 16.50 -20.16
CA THR A 53 -0.23 17.41 -20.48
C THR A 53 -1.58 16.69 -20.61
N PRO A 54 -2.71 17.40 -20.41
CA PRO A 54 -4.05 16.82 -20.58
C PRO A 54 -4.31 16.24 -21.97
N GLN A 55 -3.65 16.79 -23.00
CA GLN A 55 -3.75 16.30 -24.38
C GLN A 55 -3.15 14.90 -24.52
N ILE A 56 -2.02 14.64 -23.85
CA ILE A 56 -1.39 13.32 -23.87
C ILE A 56 -2.23 12.30 -23.10
N VAL A 57 -2.81 12.68 -21.96
CA VAL A 57 -3.74 11.79 -21.24
C VAL A 57 -4.97 11.49 -22.12
N SER A 58 -5.50 12.50 -22.83
CA SER A 58 -6.61 12.34 -23.78
C SER A 58 -6.26 11.41 -24.94
N LEU A 59 -5.04 11.48 -25.47
CA LEU A 59 -4.52 10.57 -26.48
C LEU A 59 -4.64 9.11 -26.01
N PHE A 60 -4.13 8.80 -24.81
CA PHE A 60 -4.20 7.43 -24.28
C PHE A 60 -5.63 6.98 -23.98
N CYS A 61 -6.46 7.88 -23.44
CA CYS A 61 -7.89 7.59 -23.23
C CYS A 61 -8.62 7.32 -24.55
N SER A 62 -8.25 8.00 -25.65
CA SER A 62 -8.87 7.79 -26.96
C SER A 62 -8.59 6.40 -27.54
N HIS A 63 -7.41 5.84 -27.29
CA HIS A 63 -7.09 4.44 -27.67
C HIS A 63 -7.83 3.43 -26.78
N LEU A 64 -8.27 3.86 -25.60
CA LEU A 64 -9.03 3.08 -24.64
C LEU A 64 -10.54 3.32 -24.72
N GLU A 65 -11.04 3.90 -25.81
CA GLU A 65 -12.48 4.09 -26.01
C GLU A 65 -13.23 2.75 -26.04
N TYR A 66 -14.44 2.76 -25.46
CA TYR A 66 -15.30 1.59 -25.35
C TYR A 66 -15.54 0.90 -26.71
N GLN A 67 -15.68 1.67 -27.79
CA GLN A 67 -15.99 1.17 -29.13
C GLN A 67 -14.80 0.50 -29.83
N LYS A 68 -13.56 0.79 -29.40
CA LYS A 68 -12.33 0.22 -29.99
C LYS A 68 -11.95 -1.11 -29.36
N ALA A 69 -12.61 -1.48 -28.26
CA ALA A 69 -12.32 -2.67 -27.51
C ALA A 69 -12.71 -3.94 -28.31
N PRO A 70 -11.77 -4.87 -28.56
CA PRO A 70 -12.05 -6.07 -29.33
C PRO A 70 -13.00 -7.00 -28.55
N ASP A 71 -13.75 -7.82 -29.28
CA ASP A 71 -14.58 -8.86 -28.68
C ASP A 71 -13.68 -9.98 -28.13
N PRO A 72 -13.62 -10.21 -26.81
CA PRO A 72 -12.76 -11.23 -26.22
C PRO A 72 -13.16 -12.66 -26.60
N THR A 73 -14.39 -12.87 -27.10
CA THR A 73 -14.89 -14.17 -27.53
C THR A 73 -14.45 -14.55 -28.95
N ARG A 74 -13.94 -13.58 -29.72
CA ARG A 74 -13.55 -13.79 -31.12
C ARG A 74 -12.03 -13.77 -31.24
N PRO A 75 -11.38 -14.91 -31.56
CA PRO A 75 -9.95 -14.92 -31.78
C PRO A 75 -9.58 -14.02 -32.97
N ALA A 76 -8.74 -13.04 -32.73
CA ALA A 76 -8.26 -12.13 -33.76
C ALA A 76 -7.17 -12.80 -34.59
N ALA A 77 -7.26 -12.68 -35.92
CA ALA A 77 -6.20 -13.15 -36.81
C ALA A 77 -4.88 -12.38 -36.53
N PRO A 78 -3.71 -13.02 -36.71
CA PRO A 78 -2.42 -12.34 -36.60
C PRO A 78 -2.38 -11.09 -37.48
N ARG A 79 -1.83 -9.98 -36.95
CA ARG A 79 -1.74 -8.68 -37.66
C ARG A 79 -3.10 -8.09 -38.09
N SER A 80 -4.21 -8.58 -37.54
CA SER A 80 -5.51 -7.94 -37.77
C SER A 80 -5.60 -6.57 -37.07
N PRO A 81 -6.50 -5.68 -37.51
CA PRO A 81 -6.74 -4.41 -36.84
C PRO A 81 -7.05 -4.56 -35.34
N ALA A 82 -7.70 -5.66 -34.93
CA ALA A 82 -8.01 -5.97 -33.54
C ALA A 82 -6.74 -6.25 -32.69
N VAL A 83 -5.73 -6.94 -33.27
CA VAL A 83 -4.45 -7.18 -32.60
C VAL A 83 -3.72 -5.85 -32.38
N TYR A 84 -3.64 -5.00 -33.41
CA TYR A 84 -3.04 -3.68 -33.29
C TYR A 84 -3.80 -2.77 -32.31
N ALA A 85 -5.13 -2.85 -32.28
CA ALA A 85 -5.94 -2.12 -31.28
C ALA A 85 -5.63 -2.60 -29.86
N ALA A 86 -5.50 -3.91 -29.63
CA ALA A 86 -5.14 -4.47 -28.34
C ALA A 86 -3.75 -4.01 -27.88
N GLU A 87 -2.78 -3.93 -28.77
CA GLU A 87 -1.44 -3.44 -28.46
C GLU A 87 -1.44 -1.95 -28.10
N ARG A 88 -2.18 -1.13 -28.86
CA ARG A 88 -2.39 0.28 -28.52
C ARG A 88 -3.06 0.44 -27.16
N GLY A 89 -4.08 -0.35 -26.87
CA GLY A 89 -4.77 -0.35 -25.59
C GLY A 89 -3.82 -0.71 -24.44
N LEU A 90 -2.99 -1.74 -24.61
CA LEU A 90 -2.06 -2.17 -23.57
C LEU A 90 -0.98 -1.11 -23.29
N LEU A 91 -0.38 -0.54 -24.33
CA LEU A 91 0.57 0.57 -24.20
C LEU A 91 -0.09 1.80 -23.56
N SER A 92 -1.36 2.07 -23.88
CA SER A 92 -2.11 3.18 -23.29
C SER A 92 -2.37 2.96 -21.81
N LEU A 93 -2.70 1.73 -21.36
CA LEU A 93 -2.80 1.41 -19.94
C LEU A 93 -1.45 1.60 -19.23
N GLN A 94 -0.36 1.10 -19.82
CA GLN A 94 0.98 1.30 -19.27
C GLN A 94 1.31 2.80 -19.14
N ALA A 95 0.96 3.61 -20.15
CA ALA A 95 1.14 5.05 -20.11
C ALA A 95 0.36 5.70 -18.98
N LEU A 96 -0.92 5.34 -18.78
CA LEU A 96 -1.71 5.83 -17.65
C LEU A 96 -1.10 5.44 -16.30
N GLY A 97 -0.49 4.25 -16.21
CA GLY A 97 0.34 3.85 -15.07
C GLY A 97 1.53 4.82 -14.85
N ASN A 98 2.29 5.12 -15.91
CA ASN A 98 3.45 6.02 -15.85
C ASN A 98 3.09 7.47 -15.48
N PHE A 99 1.83 7.88 -15.65
CA PHE A 99 1.33 9.18 -15.19
C PHE A 99 1.10 9.27 -13.67
N GLY A 100 1.18 8.16 -12.93
CA GLY A 100 0.87 8.08 -11.49
C GLY A 100 1.42 9.22 -10.62
N PRO A 101 2.72 9.55 -10.67
CA PRO A 101 3.28 10.65 -9.89
C PRO A 101 2.63 12.02 -10.15
N PHE A 102 2.20 12.27 -11.40
CA PHE A 102 1.54 13.51 -11.79
C PHE A 102 0.06 13.52 -11.38
N PHE A 103 -0.58 12.35 -11.36
CA PHE A 103 -1.94 12.23 -10.82
C PHE A 103 -1.94 12.44 -9.31
N ALA A 104 -1.04 11.80 -8.58
CA ALA A 104 -0.95 11.91 -7.12
C ALA A 104 -0.77 13.35 -6.61
N THR A 105 -0.12 14.21 -7.39
CA THR A 105 0.13 15.63 -7.04
C THR A 105 -0.86 16.61 -7.67
N ALA A 106 -1.78 16.12 -8.52
CA ALA A 106 -2.74 16.97 -9.20
C ALA A 106 -3.84 17.44 -8.25
N ALA A 107 -4.13 18.75 -8.26
CA ALA A 107 -5.30 19.30 -7.59
C ALA A 107 -6.59 18.67 -8.13
N PRO A 108 -7.68 18.60 -7.35
CA PRO A 108 -8.95 18.02 -7.81
C PRO A 108 -9.53 18.66 -9.08
N SER A 109 -9.26 19.94 -9.32
CA SER A 109 -9.67 20.68 -10.52
C SER A 109 -8.65 20.59 -11.68
N SER A 110 -7.62 19.74 -11.56
CA SER A 110 -6.56 19.66 -12.56
C SER A 110 -7.12 19.17 -13.91
N PRO A 111 -6.79 19.86 -15.01
CA PRO A 111 -7.21 19.43 -16.33
C PRO A 111 -6.60 18.07 -16.73
N LEU A 112 -5.53 17.61 -16.06
CA LEU A 112 -4.95 16.29 -16.29
C LEU A 112 -5.91 15.13 -15.96
N LEU A 113 -6.84 15.35 -15.05
CA LEU A 113 -7.73 14.30 -14.53
C LEU A 113 -9.06 14.21 -15.31
N THR A 114 -9.42 15.28 -16.03
CA THR A 114 -10.66 15.35 -16.82
C THR A 114 -10.76 14.24 -17.88
N PRO A 115 -9.70 13.95 -18.67
CA PRO A 115 -9.76 12.88 -19.66
C PRO A 115 -9.94 11.50 -19.05
N ILE A 116 -9.37 11.25 -17.86
CA ILE A 116 -9.53 9.98 -17.12
C ILE A 116 -10.99 9.77 -16.73
N LEU A 117 -11.63 10.78 -16.13
CA LEU A 117 -13.03 10.70 -15.74
C LEU A 117 -13.95 10.42 -16.93
N ARG A 118 -13.73 11.12 -18.05
CA ARG A 118 -14.52 10.92 -19.28
C ARG A 118 -14.26 9.57 -19.93
N GLY A 119 -13.01 9.13 -19.94
CA GLY A 119 -12.58 7.88 -20.56
C GLY A 119 -12.79 6.63 -19.69
N TRP A 120 -13.15 6.79 -18.41
CA TRP A 120 -13.16 5.72 -17.42
C TRP A 120 -13.95 4.46 -17.84
N PRO A 121 -15.17 4.54 -18.39
CA PRO A 121 -15.89 3.35 -18.84
C PRO A 121 -15.12 2.54 -19.90
N GLY A 122 -14.39 3.22 -20.78
CA GLY A 122 -13.53 2.60 -21.78
C GLY A 122 -12.30 1.96 -21.14
N ILE A 123 -11.59 2.69 -20.28
CA ILE A 123 -10.42 2.20 -19.54
C ILE A 123 -10.76 0.90 -18.80
N PHE A 124 -11.85 0.90 -18.03
CA PHE A 124 -12.28 -0.27 -17.26
C PHE A 124 -12.66 -1.47 -18.15
N ARG A 125 -13.34 -1.22 -19.28
CA ARG A 125 -13.64 -2.29 -20.25
C ARG A 125 -12.36 -2.93 -20.78
N TRP A 126 -11.36 -2.13 -21.14
CA TRP A 126 -10.07 -2.64 -21.63
C TRP A 126 -9.33 -3.45 -20.57
N MET A 127 -9.29 -2.99 -19.32
CA MET A 127 -8.73 -3.77 -18.21
C MET A 127 -9.40 -5.14 -18.09
N THR A 128 -10.73 -5.19 -18.18
CA THR A 128 -11.52 -6.43 -18.09
C THR A 128 -11.24 -7.38 -19.27
N ILE A 129 -11.13 -6.85 -20.49
CA ILE A 129 -10.78 -7.64 -21.68
C ILE A 129 -9.38 -8.23 -21.55
N PHE A 130 -8.39 -7.42 -21.17
CA PHE A 130 -7.02 -7.91 -21.00
C PHE A 130 -6.94 -8.96 -19.90
N TYR A 131 -7.64 -8.77 -18.78
CA TYR A 131 -7.75 -9.78 -17.74
C TYR A 131 -8.35 -11.09 -18.28
N THR A 132 -9.45 -11.01 -19.03
CA THR A 132 -10.16 -12.18 -19.58
C THR A 132 -9.28 -12.94 -20.57
N LEU A 133 -8.64 -12.24 -21.51
CA LEU A 133 -7.79 -12.83 -22.55
C LEU A 133 -6.57 -13.57 -21.98
N HIS A 134 -6.08 -13.17 -20.80
CA HIS A 134 -4.89 -13.74 -20.17
C HIS A 134 -5.19 -14.68 -18.99
N SER A 135 -6.44 -14.74 -18.50
CA SER A 135 -6.81 -15.64 -17.41
C SER A 135 -6.98 -17.11 -17.84
N GLY A 136 -7.36 -17.37 -19.09
CA GLY A 136 -7.69 -18.72 -19.57
C GLY A 136 -6.57 -19.49 -20.27
N LYS A 137 -5.38 -18.92 -20.43
CA LYS A 137 -4.30 -19.53 -21.24
C LYS A 137 -3.16 -20.04 -20.36
N PRO A 138 -2.91 -21.36 -20.31
CA PRO A 138 -1.89 -21.94 -19.42
C PRO A 138 -0.44 -21.73 -19.90
N HIS A 139 -0.22 -21.36 -21.17
CA HIS A 139 1.11 -21.48 -21.78
C HIS A 139 2.04 -20.25 -21.68
N ASP A 140 1.58 -19.10 -21.17
CA ASP A 140 2.44 -17.92 -21.01
C ASP A 140 2.18 -17.16 -19.70
N GLU A 141 2.66 -17.75 -18.60
CA GLU A 141 2.54 -17.17 -17.26
C GLU A 141 3.26 -15.82 -17.14
N ALA A 142 4.39 -15.65 -17.82
CA ALA A 142 5.16 -14.42 -17.81
C ALA A 142 4.39 -13.27 -18.48
N GLN A 143 3.82 -13.50 -19.66
CA GLN A 143 2.97 -12.51 -20.33
C GLN A 143 1.73 -12.20 -19.50
N ARG A 144 1.05 -13.23 -18.96
CA ARG A 144 -0.11 -13.05 -18.08
C ARG A 144 0.22 -12.14 -16.89
N ARG A 145 1.35 -12.42 -16.21
CA ARG A 145 1.83 -11.63 -15.07
C ARG A 145 2.12 -10.18 -15.47
N ASN A 146 2.83 -9.97 -16.59
CA ASN A 146 3.13 -8.63 -17.09
C ASN A 146 1.85 -7.83 -17.37
N VAL A 147 0.83 -8.45 -17.98
CA VAL A 147 -0.45 -7.78 -18.26
C VAL A 147 -1.21 -7.46 -16.98
N PHE A 148 -1.24 -8.37 -16.00
CA PHE A 148 -1.87 -8.12 -14.71
C PHE A 148 -1.15 -7.02 -13.92
N GLU A 149 0.19 -6.96 -13.97
CA GLU A 149 0.99 -5.89 -13.39
C GLU A 149 0.68 -4.55 -14.07
N MET A 150 0.54 -4.48 -15.40
CA MET A 150 0.15 -3.26 -16.12
C MET A 150 -1.26 -2.79 -15.76
N ILE A 151 -2.25 -3.70 -15.69
CA ILE A 151 -3.61 -3.36 -15.27
C ILE A 151 -3.58 -2.78 -13.85
N SER A 152 -2.89 -3.46 -12.94
CA SER A 152 -2.78 -3.06 -11.54
C SER A 152 -2.09 -1.71 -11.38
N TYR A 153 -1.03 -1.46 -12.15
CA TYR A 153 -0.30 -0.20 -12.11
C TYR A 153 -1.13 0.97 -12.65
N ALA A 154 -1.80 0.77 -13.78
CA ALA A 154 -2.74 1.76 -14.30
C ALA A 154 -3.85 2.07 -13.30
N LEU A 155 -4.43 1.02 -12.68
CA LEU A 155 -5.48 1.17 -11.68
C LEU A 155 -4.98 1.95 -10.46
N TYR A 156 -3.87 1.53 -9.86
CA TYR A 156 -3.23 2.24 -8.75
C TYR A 156 -3.00 3.72 -9.07
N SER A 157 -2.30 4.00 -10.18
CA SER A 157 -1.99 5.37 -10.62
C SER A 157 -3.24 6.23 -10.81
N ILE A 158 -4.28 5.70 -11.44
CA ILE A 158 -5.56 6.41 -11.66
C ILE A 158 -6.29 6.67 -10.34
N THR A 159 -6.23 5.74 -9.39
CA THR A 159 -6.92 5.87 -8.09
C THR A 159 -6.13 6.63 -7.03
N ASN A 160 -5.00 7.26 -7.35
CA ASN A 160 -4.26 8.07 -6.38
C ASN A 160 -5.03 9.32 -5.92
N PRO A 161 -5.70 10.09 -6.80
CA PRO A 161 -6.51 11.22 -6.36
C PRO A 161 -7.85 10.77 -5.77
N ASP A 162 -8.17 11.16 -4.53
CA ASP A 162 -9.37 10.75 -3.80
C ASP A 162 -10.69 10.88 -4.58
N HIS A 163 -10.87 11.98 -5.31
CA HIS A 163 -12.11 12.21 -6.07
C HIS A 163 -12.24 11.25 -7.26
N ILE A 164 -11.12 10.86 -7.90
CA ILE A 164 -11.11 9.83 -8.95
C ILE A 164 -11.33 8.46 -8.31
N GLN A 165 -10.65 8.19 -7.19
CA GLN A 165 -10.77 6.95 -6.44
C GLN A 165 -12.22 6.62 -6.11
N ARG A 166 -13.02 7.59 -5.65
CA ARG A 166 -14.45 7.36 -5.34
C ARG A 166 -15.25 6.95 -6.57
N VAL A 167 -15.06 7.65 -7.70
CA VAL A 167 -15.74 7.32 -8.97
C VAL A 167 -15.34 5.92 -9.43
N VAL A 168 -14.03 5.66 -9.48
CA VAL A 168 -13.47 4.37 -9.90
C VAL A 168 -13.97 3.24 -9.02
N SER A 169 -13.84 3.36 -7.69
CA SER A 169 -14.23 2.34 -6.70
C SER A 169 -15.74 2.10 -6.58
N SER A 170 -16.56 2.95 -7.20
CA SER A 170 -18.01 2.75 -7.34
C SER A 170 -18.39 1.90 -8.56
N THR A 171 -17.42 1.59 -9.44
CA THR A 171 -17.67 0.89 -10.70
C THR A 171 -18.02 -0.58 -10.45
N PRO A 172 -19.18 -1.06 -10.94
CA PRO A 172 -19.56 -2.47 -10.82
C PRO A 172 -18.51 -3.40 -11.41
N GLY A 173 -18.15 -4.46 -10.66
CA GLY A 173 -17.17 -5.45 -11.07
C GLY A 173 -15.70 -5.05 -10.89
N LEU A 174 -15.39 -3.77 -10.59
CA LEU A 174 -14.01 -3.37 -10.32
C LEU A 174 -13.46 -4.03 -9.06
N LEU A 175 -14.28 -4.09 -8.00
CA LEU A 175 -13.89 -4.73 -6.74
C LEU A 175 -13.48 -6.19 -6.95
N ARG A 176 -14.27 -6.93 -7.75
CA ARG A 176 -13.94 -8.29 -8.18
C ARG A 176 -12.60 -8.35 -8.89
N LEU A 177 -12.39 -7.49 -9.90
CA LEU A 177 -11.15 -7.46 -10.67
C LEU A 177 -9.94 -7.18 -9.77
N ALA A 178 -10.01 -6.14 -8.92
CA ALA A 178 -8.93 -5.76 -8.01
C ALA A 178 -8.61 -6.87 -7.01
N THR A 179 -9.64 -7.53 -6.46
CA THR A 179 -9.49 -8.66 -5.54
C THR A 179 -8.74 -9.81 -6.20
N ILE A 180 -9.15 -10.21 -7.42
CA ILE A 180 -8.50 -11.34 -8.11
C ILE A 180 -7.07 -10.99 -8.53
N LEU A 181 -6.81 -9.78 -9.03
CA LEU A 181 -5.46 -9.32 -9.35
C LEU A 181 -4.56 -9.36 -8.11
N TRP A 182 -5.04 -8.84 -6.98
CA TRP A 182 -4.31 -8.90 -5.72
C TRP A 182 -4.00 -10.33 -5.31
N LEU A 183 -4.97 -11.24 -5.33
CA LEU A 183 -4.75 -12.64 -4.93
C LEU A 183 -3.70 -13.35 -5.81
N ARG A 184 -3.61 -13.00 -7.10
CA ARG A 184 -2.67 -13.58 -8.06
C ARG A 184 -1.26 -12.99 -8.03
N ASP A 185 -1.05 -11.86 -7.35
CA ASP A 185 0.26 -11.16 -7.29
C ASP A 185 1.39 -11.99 -6.61
N ASP A 186 1.06 -13.10 -5.94
CA ASP A 186 2.00 -13.94 -5.17
C ASP A 186 2.64 -15.07 -5.99
N GLU A 187 2.26 -15.29 -7.25
CA GLU A 187 2.77 -16.42 -8.04
C GLU A 187 4.23 -16.22 -8.52
N GLY A 188 4.85 -15.07 -8.24
CA GLY A 188 6.16 -14.71 -8.78
C GLY A 188 7.26 -14.46 -7.76
N SER A 189 8.50 -14.88 -8.10
CA SER A 189 9.70 -14.39 -7.43
C SER A 189 9.72 -12.85 -7.48
N PRO A 190 9.95 -12.16 -6.35
CA PRO A 190 10.04 -10.71 -6.30
C PRO A 190 11.11 -10.11 -7.23
N SER A 191 12.11 -10.91 -7.63
CA SER A 191 13.17 -10.52 -8.57
C SER A 191 12.65 -10.20 -9.98
N ASN A 192 11.44 -10.65 -10.33
CA ASN A 192 10.92 -10.56 -11.69
C ASN A 192 9.88 -9.44 -11.85
N ARG A 193 9.73 -8.57 -10.85
CA ARG A 193 8.80 -7.42 -10.91
C ARG A 193 9.41 -6.30 -11.71
N ARG A 194 8.62 -5.67 -12.59
CA ARG A 194 9.07 -4.52 -13.38
C ARG A 194 8.93 -3.23 -12.57
N LEU A 195 7.97 -3.20 -11.65
CA LEU A 195 7.67 -2.04 -10.85
C LEU A 195 8.30 -2.15 -9.45
N PRO A 196 8.72 -1.01 -8.86
CA PRO A 196 9.29 -0.99 -7.52
C PRO A 196 8.26 -1.25 -6.42
N ILE A 197 6.96 -1.25 -6.76
CA ILE A 197 5.85 -1.41 -5.81
C ILE A 197 5.02 -2.65 -6.11
N PRO A 198 4.39 -3.29 -5.10
CA PRO A 198 3.37 -4.33 -5.29
C PRO A 198 2.07 -3.76 -5.88
N ALA A 199 2.08 -3.40 -7.17
CA ALA A 199 1.01 -2.63 -7.82
C ALA A 199 -0.40 -3.22 -7.62
N ALA A 200 -0.55 -4.55 -7.61
CA ALA A 200 -1.85 -5.20 -7.39
C ALA A 200 -2.38 -5.00 -5.96
N ALA A 201 -1.49 -5.05 -4.96
CA ALA A 201 -1.86 -4.77 -3.57
C ALA A 201 -2.16 -3.28 -3.35
N ALA A 202 -1.38 -2.39 -3.97
CA ALA A 202 -1.62 -0.95 -3.90
C ALA A 202 -2.96 -0.57 -4.56
N ALA A 203 -3.22 -1.08 -5.77
CA ALA A 203 -4.50 -0.89 -6.44
C ALA A 203 -5.68 -1.45 -5.63
N PHE A 204 -5.52 -2.64 -5.05
CA PHE A 204 -6.54 -3.23 -4.19
C PHE A 204 -6.82 -2.35 -2.98
N HIS A 205 -5.79 -1.92 -2.25
CA HIS A 205 -5.92 -0.96 -1.14
C HIS A 205 -6.74 0.25 -1.55
N HIS A 206 -6.41 0.91 -2.68
CA HIS A 206 -7.14 2.09 -3.13
C HIS A 206 -8.62 1.78 -3.45
N VAL A 207 -8.92 0.63 -4.05
CA VAL A 207 -10.31 0.26 -4.37
C VAL A 207 -11.13 -0.04 -3.11
N ILE A 208 -10.51 -0.63 -2.08
CA ILE A 208 -11.19 -0.99 -0.83
C ILE A 208 -11.03 0.05 0.28
N PHE A 209 -10.31 1.15 0.04
CA PHE A 209 -10.00 2.14 1.06
C PHE A 209 -11.29 2.64 1.70
N ASP A 210 -12.29 2.98 0.89
CA ASP A 210 -13.62 3.43 1.31
C ASP A 210 -14.72 2.33 1.30
N ALA A 211 -14.33 1.06 1.34
CA ALA A 211 -15.29 -0.05 1.37
C ALA A 211 -16.14 -0.08 2.64
N SER A 212 -17.44 -0.37 2.46
CA SER A 212 -18.39 -0.70 3.53
C SER A 212 -18.27 -2.18 3.93
N SER A 213 -18.99 -2.58 4.98
CA SER A 213 -19.09 -4.00 5.37
C SER A 213 -19.54 -4.89 4.21
N VAL A 214 -20.56 -4.45 3.44
CA VAL A 214 -21.10 -5.20 2.29
C VAL A 214 -20.04 -5.43 1.21
N LYS A 215 -19.24 -4.40 0.91
CA LYS A 215 -18.13 -4.56 -0.04
C LYS A 215 -17.06 -5.52 0.47
N PHE A 216 -16.85 -5.64 1.79
CA PHE A 216 -15.95 -6.68 2.31
C PHE A 216 -16.53 -8.08 2.20
N ASP A 217 -17.85 -8.25 2.29
CA ASP A 217 -18.49 -9.53 1.98
C ASP A 217 -18.29 -9.91 0.51
N GLU A 218 -18.40 -8.94 -0.43
CA GLU A 218 -18.07 -9.15 -1.84
C GLU A 218 -16.59 -9.54 -2.06
N VAL A 219 -15.67 -8.93 -1.30
CA VAL A 219 -14.24 -9.34 -1.34
C VAL A 219 -14.08 -10.80 -0.89
N LEU A 220 -14.76 -11.21 0.17
CA LEU A 220 -14.73 -12.60 0.65
C LEU A 220 -15.28 -13.55 -0.41
N GLU A 221 -16.44 -13.22 -0.99
CA GLU A 221 -17.08 -13.99 -2.06
C GLU A 221 -16.12 -14.17 -3.26
N HIS A 222 -15.57 -13.08 -3.79
CA HIS A 222 -14.68 -13.11 -4.95
C HIS A 222 -13.31 -13.72 -4.66
N SER A 223 -12.89 -13.73 -3.39
CA SER A 223 -11.66 -14.39 -2.97
C SER A 223 -11.81 -15.90 -2.80
N GLU A 224 -13.05 -16.40 -2.71
CA GLU A 224 -13.39 -17.77 -2.32
C GLU A 224 -12.70 -18.17 -1.00
N LYS A 225 -12.55 -17.21 -0.08
CA LYS A 225 -11.88 -17.39 1.22
C LYS A 225 -12.78 -16.95 2.36
N THR A 226 -12.61 -17.62 3.50
CA THR A 226 -13.13 -17.15 4.78
C THR A 226 -12.36 -15.91 5.25
N SER A 227 -12.94 -15.14 6.18
CA SER A 227 -12.24 -14.00 6.78
C SER A 227 -10.91 -14.41 7.42
N ASP A 228 -10.86 -15.59 8.03
CA ASP A 228 -9.66 -16.17 8.60
C ASP A 228 -8.58 -16.43 7.53
N ALA A 229 -8.93 -17.13 6.45
CA ALA A 229 -8.00 -17.45 5.37
C ALA A 229 -7.50 -16.18 4.65
N LEU A 230 -8.37 -15.19 4.45
CA LEU A 230 -8.00 -13.92 3.82
C LEU A 230 -7.08 -13.07 4.72
N ALA A 231 -7.37 -13.00 6.02
CA ALA A 231 -6.50 -12.34 6.99
C ALA A 231 -5.12 -13.01 7.06
N HIS A 232 -5.07 -14.34 7.10
CA HIS A 232 -3.82 -15.09 7.06
C HIS A 232 -3.01 -14.78 5.80
N PHE A 233 -3.69 -14.74 4.65
CA PHE A 233 -3.07 -14.43 3.37
C PHE A 233 -2.41 -13.03 3.37
N ALA A 234 -3.14 -12.00 3.82
CA ALA A 234 -2.61 -10.63 3.90
C ALA A 234 -1.41 -10.53 4.86
N LEU A 235 -1.49 -11.15 6.04
CA LEU A 235 -0.40 -11.17 7.02
C LEU A 235 0.82 -11.94 6.52
N ARG A 236 0.61 -13.07 5.82
CA ARG A 236 1.70 -13.86 5.23
C ARG A 236 2.52 -13.03 4.23
N ARG A 237 1.87 -12.15 3.44
CA ARG A 237 2.56 -11.26 2.49
C ARG A 237 3.42 -10.21 3.18
N LEU A 238 2.90 -9.55 4.21
CA LEU A 238 3.70 -8.64 5.03
C LEU A 238 4.88 -9.37 5.65
N HIS A 239 4.64 -10.54 6.26
CA HIS A 239 5.70 -11.35 6.87
C HIS A 239 6.77 -11.79 5.87
N ALA A 240 6.38 -12.22 4.66
CA ALA A 240 7.32 -12.56 3.59
C ALA A 240 8.16 -11.34 3.19
N THR A 241 7.55 -10.16 3.11
CA THR A 241 8.25 -8.90 2.83
C THR A 241 9.27 -8.54 3.91
N LEU A 242 8.92 -8.70 5.19
CA LEU A 242 9.84 -8.43 6.31
C LEU A 242 11.04 -9.38 6.38
N LYS A 243 10.94 -10.56 5.76
CA LYS A 243 12.04 -11.54 5.67
C LYS A 243 13.03 -11.24 4.54
N ARG A 244 12.73 -10.27 3.66
CA ARG A 244 13.61 -9.94 2.53
C ARG A 244 14.83 -9.15 3.02
N THR A 245 15.95 -9.37 2.35
CA THR A 245 17.18 -8.61 2.58
C THR A 245 17.74 -8.20 1.21
N PRO A 246 17.85 -6.89 0.90
CA PRO A 246 17.43 -5.76 1.74
C PRO A 246 15.90 -5.67 1.91
N LEU A 247 15.47 -5.03 3.00
CA LEU A 247 14.08 -4.66 3.21
C LEU A 247 13.69 -3.56 2.21
N VAL A 248 12.51 -3.67 1.58
CA VAL A 248 12.00 -2.68 0.63
C VAL A 248 10.83 -1.94 1.28
N PRO A 249 10.99 -0.67 1.72
CA PRO A 249 9.96 0.01 2.50
C PRO A 249 8.62 0.17 1.77
N ASP A 250 8.62 0.47 0.46
CA ASP A 250 7.40 0.58 -0.35
C ASP A 250 6.55 -0.69 -0.34
N HIS A 251 7.19 -1.87 -0.28
CA HIS A 251 6.47 -3.12 -0.17
C HIS A 251 5.83 -3.28 1.22
N VAL A 252 6.54 -2.86 2.27
CA VAL A 252 6.01 -2.87 3.64
C VAL A 252 4.80 -1.94 3.73
N HIS A 253 4.96 -0.70 3.26
CA HIS A 253 3.91 0.32 3.17
C HIS A 253 2.64 -0.26 2.52
N THR A 254 2.77 -0.76 1.29
CA THR A 254 1.65 -1.30 0.51
C THR A 254 0.91 -2.43 1.23
N HIS A 255 1.65 -3.35 1.88
CA HIS A 255 1.01 -4.46 2.59
C HIS A 255 0.37 -4.03 3.92
N VAL A 256 0.95 -3.05 4.61
CA VAL A 256 0.33 -2.46 5.80
C VAL A 256 -0.95 -1.71 5.43
N ASP A 257 -0.96 -0.97 4.33
CA ASP A 257 -2.15 -0.27 3.82
C ASP A 257 -3.33 -1.20 3.52
N VAL A 258 -3.04 -2.34 2.89
CA VAL A 258 -4.05 -3.39 2.70
C VAL A 258 -4.61 -3.87 4.05
N LEU A 259 -3.75 -4.09 5.05
CA LEU A 259 -4.21 -4.48 6.40
C LEU A 259 -5.01 -3.36 7.08
N VAL A 260 -4.64 -2.10 6.90
CA VAL A 260 -5.40 -0.93 7.39
C VAL A 260 -6.81 -0.96 6.79
N SER A 261 -6.93 -1.11 5.47
CA SER A 261 -8.24 -1.16 4.81
C SER A 261 -9.08 -2.35 5.27
N LEU A 262 -8.53 -3.57 5.27
CA LEU A 262 -9.25 -4.78 5.67
C LEU A 262 -9.69 -4.78 7.15
N SER A 263 -9.07 -3.96 7.99
CA SER A 263 -9.37 -3.86 9.43
C SER A 263 -10.17 -2.61 9.81
N ARG A 264 -10.54 -1.77 8.83
CA ARG A 264 -11.19 -0.48 9.07
C ARG A 264 -12.58 -0.61 9.66
N VAL A 265 -13.41 -1.50 9.11
CA VAL A 265 -14.79 -1.70 9.58
C VAL A 265 -14.78 -2.50 10.88
N ALA A 266 -15.10 -1.84 11.99
CA ALA A 266 -14.99 -2.39 13.35
C ALA A 266 -15.78 -3.68 13.58
N THR A 267 -16.96 -3.79 12.97
CA THR A 267 -17.88 -4.91 13.14
C THR A 267 -17.61 -6.07 12.18
N HIS A 268 -16.75 -5.89 11.17
CA HIS A 268 -16.54 -6.90 10.15
C HIS A 268 -15.60 -8.02 10.66
N PRO A 269 -15.88 -9.31 10.41
CA PRO A 269 -15.08 -10.43 10.93
C PRO A 269 -13.60 -10.39 10.54
N LEU A 270 -13.25 -9.78 9.40
CA LEU A 270 -11.86 -9.61 8.98
C LEU A 270 -11.00 -8.89 10.02
N ARG A 271 -11.51 -7.86 10.69
CA ARG A 271 -10.77 -7.14 11.73
C ARG A 271 -10.40 -8.09 12.87
N ALA A 272 -11.36 -8.87 13.35
CA ALA A 272 -11.12 -9.85 14.41
C ALA A 272 -10.12 -10.93 13.96
N SER A 273 -10.25 -11.45 12.73
CA SER A 273 -9.32 -12.44 12.18
C SER A 273 -7.88 -11.90 12.04
N ILE A 274 -7.70 -10.65 11.61
CA ILE A 274 -6.38 -9.98 11.54
C ILE A 274 -5.75 -9.87 12.93
N LEU A 275 -6.53 -9.45 13.93
CA LEU A 275 -6.06 -9.33 15.32
C LEU A 275 -5.68 -10.69 15.91
N GLN A 276 -6.55 -11.69 15.79
CA GLN A 276 -6.33 -13.04 16.32
C GLN A 276 -5.10 -13.73 15.70
N LYS A 277 -4.77 -13.42 14.45
CA LYS A 277 -3.57 -13.93 13.77
C LYS A 277 -2.31 -13.11 14.02
N GLY A 278 -2.37 -12.17 14.97
CA GLY A 278 -1.22 -11.40 15.42
C GLY A 278 -0.81 -10.27 14.48
N GLY A 279 -1.78 -9.62 13.82
CA GLY A 279 -1.53 -8.45 12.98
C GLY A 279 -0.81 -7.32 13.72
N ILE A 280 -1.18 -7.05 14.98
CA ILE A 280 -0.51 -6.03 15.81
C ILE A 280 0.99 -6.34 15.97
N GLY A 281 1.32 -7.58 16.31
CA GLY A 281 2.71 -7.97 16.51
C GLY A 281 3.52 -7.89 15.23
N LEU A 282 2.93 -8.31 14.10
CA LEU A 282 3.60 -8.26 12.81
C LEU A 282 3.86 -6.82 12.33
N VAL A 283 2.88 -5.93 12.45
CA VAL A 283 3.05 -4.51 12.07
C VAL A 283 3.99 -3.78 13.04
N THR A 284 3.98 -4.14 14.33
CA THR A 284 4.98 -3.60 15.28
C THR A 284 6.41 -3.99 14.89
N ARG A 285 6.62 -5.24 14.46
CA ARG A 285 7.93 -5.67 13.93
C ARG A 285 8.30 -4.93 12.65
N ALA A 286 7.35 -4.72 11.74
CA ALA A 286 7.57 -3.90 10.54
C ALA A 286 8.05 -2.49 10.93
N PHE A 287 7.33 -1.84 11.84
CA PHE A 287 7.66 -0.52 12.38
C PHE A 287 9.08 -0.49 12.98
N LEU A 288 9.46 -1.49 13.78
CA LEU A 288 10.80 -1.60 14.36
C LEU A 288 11.92 -1.76 13.32
N LEU A 289 11.70 -2.57 12.28
CA LEU A 289 12.67 -2.83 11.22
C LEU A 289 12.84 -1.61 10.31
N LEU A 290 11.75 -0.91 9.97
CA LEU A 290 11.78 0.30 9.15
C LEU A 290 12.68 1.38 9.75
N PHE A 291 12.72 1.55 11.08
CA PHE A 291 13.63 2.51 11.72
C PHE A 291 15.11 2.16 11.61
N GLN A 292 15.48 0.93 11.22
CA GLN A 292 16.87 0.62 10.90
C GLN A 292 17.29 1.21 9.55
N HIS A 293 16.32 1.63 8.72
CA HIS A 293 16.51 2.14 7.35
C HIS A 293 15.94 3.57 7.18
N SER A 294 15.90 4.37 8.26
CA SER A 294 15.13 5.62 8.34
C SER A 294 15.61 6.81 7.49
N THR A 295 16.60 6.63 6.61
CA THR A 295 17.12 7.70 5.75
C THR A 295 16.38 7.80 4.40
N ASP A 296 15.64 6.76 4.02
CA ASP A 296 14.90 6.71 2.76
C ASP A 296 13.51 7.37 2.90
N PRO A 297 13.12 8.31 2.01
CA PRO A 297 11.75 8.84 1.96
C PRO A 297 10.66 7.78 1.95
N SER A 298 10.85 6.64 1.28
CA SER A 298 9.86 5.55 1.23
C SER A 298 9.62 4.91 2.61
N THR A 299 10.63 4.94 3.49
CA THR A 299 10.51 4.48 4.88
C THR A 299 9.51 5.33 5.66
N ARG A 300 9.41 6.63 5.36
CA ARG A 300 8.48 7.52 6.05
C ARG A 300 7.04 7.05 5.86
N ASP A 301 6.62 6.81 4.62
CA ASP A 301 5.22 6.47 4.33
C ASP A 301 4.86 5.11 4.94
N ALA A 302 5.78 4.14 4.89
CA ALA A 302 5.62 2.85 5.57
C ALA A 302 5.46 2.98 7.11
N LEU A 303 6.19 3.92 7.72
CA LEU A 303 6.08 4.20 9.15
C LEU A 303 4.75 4.88 9.50
N ILE A 304 4.29 5.83 8.68
CA ILE A 304 3.00 6.51 8.85
C ILE A 304 1.86 5.49 8.82
N SER A 305 1.82 4.62 7.80
CA SER A 305 0.80 3.58 7.69
C SER A 305 0.87 2.58 8.84
N SER A 306 2.07 2.23 9.31
CA SER A 306 2.26 1.35 10.47
C SER A 306 1.73 1.99 11.76
N THR A 307 2.01 3.28 11.98
CA THR A 307 1.46 4.06 13.10
C THR A 307 -0.08 4.11 13.01
N GLY A 308 -0.63 4.41 11.83
CA GLY A 308 -2.07 4.46 11.60
C GLY A 308 -2.76 3.13 11.91
N PHE A 309 -2.18 2.01 11.47
CA PHE A 309 -2.65 0.67 11.78
C PHE A 309 -2.65 0.40 13.29
N LEU A 310 -1.54 0.67 13.97
CA LEU A 310 -1.40 0.44 15.41
C LEU A 310 -2.36 1.33 16.20
N ARG A 311 -2.44 2.62 15.89
CA ARG A 311 -3.35 3.56 16.57
C ARG A 311 -4.81 3.11 16.45
N ASN A 312 -5.25 2.74 15.24
CA ASN A 312 -6.62 2.29 15.00
C ASN A 312 -6.95 0.98 15.74
N LEU A 313 -5.96 0.10 15.91
CA LEU A 313 -6.22 -1.26 16.39
C LEU A 313 -5.84 -1.56 17.84
N LEU A 314 -4.95 -0.78 18.45
CA LEU A 314 -4.59 -0.96 19.86
C LEU A 314 -5.78 -0.72 20.79
N GLU A 315 -6.69 0.17 20.42
CA GLU A 315 -7.91 0.47 21.18
C GLU A 315 -9.11 -0.40 20.76
N CYS A 316 -8.91 -1.46 19.97
CA CYS A 316 -10.00 -2.41 19.69
C CYS A 316 -10.45 -3.14 20.96
N THR A 317 -11.75 -3.37 21.10
CA THR A 317 -12.32 -4.24 22.15
C THR A 317 -11.89 -3.78 23.54
N SER A 318 -11.20 -4.61 24.33
CA SER A 318 -10.62 -4.22 25.62
C SER A 318 -9.22 -3.61 25.52
N GLY A 319 -8.58 -3.64 24.35
CA GLY A 319 -7.23 -3.14 24.06
C GLY A 319 -6.06 -3.86 24.75
N ILE A 320 -6.29 -4.49 25.91
CA ILE A 320 -5.25 -5.12 26.75
C ILE A 320 -4.38 -6.12 25.96
N PRO A 321 -4.94 -7.11 25.23
CA PRO A 321 -4.11 -8.10 24.54
C PRO A 321 -3.25 -7.46 23.45
N TRP A 322 -3.76 -6.42 22.80
CA TRP A 322 -3.13 -5.75 21.68
C TRP A 322 -1.96 -4.86 22.14
N VAL A 323 -2.16 -4.11 23.23
CA VAL A 323 -1.09 -3.33 23.86
C VAL A 323 0.02 -4.24 24.39
N LEU A 324 -0.34 -5.35 25.06
CA LEU A 324 0.66 -6.33 25.51
C LEU A 324 1.45 -6.89 24.32
N GLN A 325 0.74 -7.30 23.25
CA GLN A 325 1.38 -7.83 22.06
C GLN A 325 2.35 -6.82 21.42
N SER A 326 1.94 -5.57 21.23
CA SER A 326 2.83 -4.55 20.64
C SER A 326 4.05 -4.27 21.51
N VAL A 327 3.88 -4.24 22.84
CA VAL A 327 5.02 -4.02 23.77
C VAL A 327 6.00 -5.19 23.70
N HIS A 328 5.51 -6.43 23.70
CA HIS A 328 6.35 -7.62 23.59
C HIS A 328 7.10 -7.69 22.24
N GLU A 329 6.50 -7.16 21.18
CA GLU A 329 7.09 -7.11 19.83
C GLU A 329 7.97 -5.86 19.61
N GLY A 330 8.20 -5.07 20.67
CA GLY A 330 9.22 -4.02 20.68
C GLY A 330 8.74 -2.63 20.31
N LEU A 331 7.45 -2.31 20.47
CA LEU A 331 6.90 -0.99 20.17
C LEU A 331 7.67 0.16 20.83
N LEU A 332 8.01 0.03 22.12
CA LEU A 332 8.76 1.07 22.84
C LEU A 332 10.18 1.24 22.30
N THR A 333 10.83 0.16 21.89
CA THR A 333 12.13 0.20 21.22
C THR A 333 12.03 0.90 19.86
N ALA A 334 11.00 0.59 19.08
CA ALA A 334 10.75 1.20 17.78
C ALA A 334 10.52 2.71 17.93
N PHE A 335 9.65 3.12 18.86
CA PHE A 335 9.40 4.53 19.14
C PHE A 335 10.65 5.28 19.62
N ALA A 336 11.44 4.68 20.52
CA ALA A 336 12.67 5.30 20.98
C ALA A 336 13.69 5.52 19.84
N ARG A 337 13.72 4.60 18.86
CA ARG A 337 14.51 4.76 17.62
C ARG A 337 13.93 5.83 16.70
N ALA A 338 12.61 5.91 16.60
CA ALA A 338 11.91 6.93 15.84
C ALA A 338 12.22 8.34 16.31
N SER A 339 12.31 8.51 17.63
CA SER A 339 12.28 9.80 18.33
C SER A 339 13.28 10.83 17.79
N SER A 340 14.44 10.44 17.22
CA SER A 340 15.33 11.39 16.55
C SER A 340 16.30 10.66 15.61
N PRO A 341 16.52 11.09 14.35
CA PRO A 341 15.90 12.22 13.62
C PRO A 341 14.67 11.85 12.77
N ALA A 342 14.26 10.58 12.73
CA ALA A 342 13.18 10.13 11.82
C ALA A 342 11.84 10.82 12.11
N LEU A 343 11.47 10.98 13.38
CA LEU A 343 10.20 11.59 13.75
C LEU A 343 10.10 13.06 13.31
N SER A 344 11.22 13.80 13.23
CA SER A 344 11.21 15.20 12.77
C SER A 344 11.01 15.37 11.26
N SER A 345 11.11 14.30 10.46
CA SER A 345 10.83 14.37 9.02
C SER A 345 9.37 14.05 8.67
N PHE A 346 8.56 13.70 9.67
CA PHE A 346 7.13 13.44 9.48
C PHE A 346 6.40 14.77 9.30
N ASP A 347 5.31 14.74 8.54
CA ASP A 347 4.34 15.85 8.57
C ASP A 347 3.74 15.98 9.98
N PRO A 348 3.18 17.16 10.33
CA PRO A 348 2.67 17.42 11.68
C PRO A 348 1.62 16.40 12.15
N ASP A 349 0.77 15.89 11.26
CA ASP A 349 -0.29 14.97 11.64
C ASP A 349 0.29 13.58 11.95
N ALA A 350 1.13 13.04 11.07
CA ALA A 350 1.85 11.80 11.30
C ALA A 350 2.73 11.85 12.55
N HIS A 351 3.38 12.99 12.79
CA HIS A 351 4.17 13.26 13.99
C HIS A 351 3.30 13.15 15.25
N ASN A 352 2.17 13.85 15.27
CA ASN A 352 1.23 13.85 16.38
C ASN A 352 0.64 12.45 16.62
N TYR A 353 0.19 11.75 15.58
CA TYR A 353 -0.34 10.39 15.71
C TYR A 353 0.68 9.41 16.29
N THR A 354 1.95 9.56 15.91
CA THR A 354 3.02 8.71 16.44
C THR A 354 3.28 9.03 17.92
N LEU A 355 3.27 10.32 18.30
CA LEU A 355 3.42 10.72 19.70
C LEU A 355 2.25 10.27 20.58
N GLU A 356 1.01 10.39 20.09
CA GLU A 356 -0.22 9.98 20.79
C GLU A 356 -0.18 8.53 21.25
N LEU A 357 0.46 7.63 20.49
CA LEU A 357 0.63 6.24 20.90
C LEU A 357 1.28 6.13 22.29
N VAL A 358 2.29 6.96 22.56
CA VAL A 358 3.11 6.92 23.78
C VAL A 358 2.63 7.90 24.85
N SER A 359 2.12 9.06 24.44
CA SER A 359 1.64 10.09 25.37
C SER A 359 0.23 9.85 25.88
N ASP A 360 -0.60 9.09 25.16
CA ASP A 360 -2.02 8.94 25.47
C ASP A 360 -2.51 7.49 25.39
N VAL A 361 -2.43 6.84 24.21
CA VAL A 361 -3.02 5.51 23.98
C VAL A 361 -2.49 4.47 24.96
N ILE A 362 -1.17 4.23 25.00
CA ILE A 362 -0.57 3.25 25.92
C ILE A 362 -0.82 3.60 27.40
N PRO A 363 -0.60 4.86 27.86
CA PRO A 363 -0.90 5.29 29.22
C PRO A 363 -2.28 4.91 29.76
N ARG A 364 -3.34 4.97 28.95
CA ARG A 364 -4.71 4.58 29.35
C ARG A 364 -4.80 3.15 29.86
N TYR A 365 -3.93 2.25 29.38
CA TYR A 365 -3.91 0.84 29.78
C TYR A 365 -3.03 0.56 31.01
N LEU A 366 -2.33 1.56 31.56
CA LEU A 366 -1.56 1.44 32.81
C LEU A 366 -2.44 1.37 34.07
N VAL A 367 -3.74 1.12 33.91
CA VAL A 367 -4.65 0.67 34.98
C VAL A 367 -4.63 -0.85 35.14
N TYR A 368 -4.19 -1.59 34.13
CA TYR A 368 -4.17 -3.05 34.14
C TYR A 368 -2.81 -3.58 34.61
N ARG A 369 -2.82 -4.45 35.63
CA ARG A 369 -1.61 -5.04 36.23
C ARG A 369 -0.66 -5.68 35.21
N SER A 370 -1.19 -6.42 34.24
CA SER A 370 -0.40 -7.07 33.19
C SER A 370 0.34 -6.05 32.32
N VAL A 371 -0.35 -4.98 31.91
CA VAL A 371 0.21 -3.91 31.06
C VAL A 371 1.25 -3.11 31.83
N ILE A 372 0.99 -2.75 33.10
CA ILE A 372 1.96 -2.06 33.96
C ILE A 372 3.28 -2.83 34.01
N VAL A 373 3.21 -4.14 34.28
CA VAL A 373 4.41 -4.99 34.35
C VAL A 373 5.14 -5.04 33.01
N ALA A 374 4.41 -5.30 31.91
CA ALA A 374 5.02 -5.40 30.59
C ALA A 374 5.74 -4.11 30.17
N ILE A 375 5.07 -2.95 30.33
CA ILE A 375 5.63 -1.64 30.00
C ILE A 375 6.84 -1.33 30.89
N TYR A 376 6.71 -1.48 32.22
CA TYR A 376 7.79 -1.19 33.16
C TYR A 376 9.03 -2.06 32.88
N THR A 377 8.84 -3.36 32.66
CA THR A 377 9.91 -4.28 32.29
C THR A 377 10.55 -3.89 30.96
N ALA A 378 9.76 -3.54 29.94
CA ALA A 378 10.28 -3.11 28.65
C ALA A 378 11.09 -1.81 28.73
N LEU A 379 10.62 -0.81 29.48
CA LEU A 379 11.34 0.45 29.72
C LEU A 379 12.68 0.21 30.44
N ASN A 380 12.69 -0.60 31.50
CA ASN A 380 13.93 -0.91 32.22
C ASN A 380 14.92 -1.69 31.36
N LYS A 381 14.44 -2.67 30.57
CA LYS A 381 15.27 -3.41 29.62
C LYS A 381 15.88 -2.47 28.58
N LEU A 382 15.10 -1.53 28.06
CA LEU A 382 15.58 -0.55 27.09
C LEU A 382 16.64 0.37 27.68
N ARG A 383 16.43 0.86 28.90
CA ARG A 383 17.38 1.70 29.64
C ARG A 383 18.70 0.98 29.91
N ALA A 384 18.62 -0.26 30.38
CA ALA A 384 19.80 -1.07 30.69
C ALA A 384 20.61 -1.42 29.43
N ASN A 385 19.92 -1.79 28.34
CA ASN A 385 20.59 -2.33 27.17
C ASN A 385 20.93 -1.26 26.11
N ASN A 386 20.33 -0.07 26.15
CA ASN A 386 20.46 0.95 25.11
C ASN A 386 20.53 2.39 25.69
N PRO A 387 21.56 2.72 26.50
CA PRO A 387 21.67 4.04 27.12
C PRO A 387 21.78 5.19 26.10
N GLU A 388 22.44 4.96 24.96
CA GLU A 388 22.54 5.94 23.88
C GLU A 388 21.18 6.30 23.27
N LEU A 389 20.31 5.30 23.12
CA LEU A 389 18.96 5.50 22.60
C LEU A 389 18.14 6.38 23.56
N MET A 390 18.29 6.16 24.88
CA MET A 390 17.64 6.99 25.89
C MET A 390 18.16 8.43 25.86
N SER A 391 19.45 8.63 25.63
CA SER A 391 20.03 9.97 25.43
C SER A 391 19.44 10.68 24.20
N ARG A 392 19.18 9.93 23.11
CA ARG A 392 18.51 10.47 21.91
C ARG A 392 17.07 10.87 22.19
N VAL A 393 16.29 10.01 22.85
CA VAL A 393 14.90 10.33 23.23
C VAL A 393 14.85 11.60 24.09
N LYS A 394 15.75 11.73 25.06
CA LYS A 394 15.83 12.93 25.94
C LYS A 394 16.13 14.24 25.21
N ARG A 395 16.71 14.18 24.01
CA ARG A 395 17.03 15.34 23.15
C ARG A 395 16.01 15.56 22.03
N SER A 396 15.02 14.69 21.91
CA SER A 396 14.03 14.71 20.85
C SER A 396 12.76 15.48 21.20
N SER A 397 11.91 15.72 20.19
CA SER A 397 10.53 16.18 20.38
C SER A 397 9.66 15.19 21.18
N ALA A 398 10.04 13.91 21.23
CA ALA A 398 9.35 12.89 22.02
C ALA A 398 9.71 12.88 23.51
N LYS A 399 10.65 13.73 23.96
CA LYS A 399 11.15 13.77 25.36
C LYS A 399 10.03 13.81 26.39
N GLN A 400 9.05 14.70 26.20
CA GLN A 400 7.99 14.90 27.18
C GLN A 400 7.01 13.71 27.21
N ALA A 401 6.58 13.23 26.04
CA ALA A 401 5.73 12.05 25.92
C ALA A 401 6.38 10.83 26.59
N TRP A 402 7.67 10.60 26.31
CA TRP A 402 8.43 9.51 26.90
C TRP A 402 8.58 9.64 28.42
N ALA A 403 8.97 10.82 28.92
CA ALA A 403 9.13 11.06 30.35
C ALA A 403 7.82 10.87 31.13
N ASN A 404 6.69 11.29 30.54
CA ASN A 404 5.37 11.06 31.12
C ASN A 404 5.03 9.57 31.21
N LEU A 405 5.29 8.80 30.15
CA LEU A 405 5.09 7.36 30.16
C LEU A 405 5.97 6.68 31.21
N GLU A 406 7.25 7.02 31.30
CA GLU A 406 8.18 6.47 32.29
C GLU A 406 7.72 6.75 33.73
N ARG A 407 7.36 8.00 34.01
CA ARG A 407 6.87 8.42 35.33
C ARG A 407 5.60 7.65 35.71
N LEU A 408 4.60 7.64 34.83
CA LEU A 408 3.34 6.98 35.09
C LEU A 408 3.51 5.47 35.27
N ALA A 409 4.34 4.81 34.46
CA ALA A 409 4.62 3.39 34.61
C ALA A 409 5.30 3.07 35.95
N ALA A 410 6.23 3.92 36.41
CA ALA A 410 6.89 3.77 37.71
C ALA A 410 5.92 3.97 38.89
N GLU A 411 5.10 5.02 38.86
CA GLU A 411 4.06 5.28 39.87
C GLU A 411 3.10 4.09 40.00
N ARG A 412 2.60 3.58 38.87
CA ARG A 412 1.67 2.44 38.84
C ARG A 412 2.33 1.14 39.32
N MET A 413 3.61 0.94 39.03
CA MET A 413 4.37 -0.20 39.52
C MET A 413 4.63 -0.14 41.03
N ALA A 414 4.86 1.05 41.59
CA ALA A 414 4.98 1.26 43.03
C ALA A 414 3.67 0.90 43.76
N ILE A 415 2.54 1.45 43.31
CA ILE A 415 1.19 1.14 43.87
C ILE A 415 0.91 -0.36 43.85
N LYS A 416 1.20 -1.03 42.73
CA LYS A 416 1.04 -2.49 42.60
C LYS A 416 1.90 -3.26 43.63
N SER A 417 3.11 -2.77 43.91
CA SER A 417 4.05 -3.41 44.83
C SER A 417 3.56 -3.30 46.27
N GLU A 418 3.13 -2.10 46.69
CA GLU A 418 2.51 -1.85 48.00
C GLU A 418 1.26 -2.71 48.20
N TRP A 419 0.37 -2.76 47.21
CA TRP A 419 -0.84 -3.58 47.29
C TRP A 419 -0.56 -5.08 47.42
N THR A 420 0.53 -5.57 46.80
CA THR A 420 0.93 -6.97 46.93
C THR A 420 1.44 -7.29 48.33
N VAL A 421 2.13 -6.34 48.99
CA VAL A 421 2.55 -6.48 50.40
C VAL A 421 1.33 -6.47 51.31
N PHE A 422 0.43 -5.51 51.12
CA PHE A 422 -0.79 -5.38 51.92
C PHE A 422 -1.71 -6.61 51.82
N ARG A 423 -1.90 -7.16 50.61
CA ARG A 423 -2.71 -8.38 50.41
C ARG A 423 -2.10 -9.60 51.11
N LYS A 424 -0.77 -9.72 51.16
CA LYS A 424 -0.12 -10.77 51.95
C LYS A 424 -0.43 -10.58 53.43
N GLN A 425 -0.38 -9.35 53.95
CA GLN A 425 -0.68 -9.07 55.36
C GLN A 425 -2.14 -9.38 55.73
N ILE A 426 -3.12 -9.02 54.89
CA ILE A 426 -4.54 -9.36 55.14
C ILE A 426 -4.77 -10.88 55.16
N ALA A 427 -4.11 -11.62 54.27
CA ALA A 427 -4.26 -13.08 54.22
C ALA A 427 -3.71 -13.80 55.48
N TYR A 428 -2.98 -13.11 56.36
CA TYR A 428 -2.50 -13.65 57.64
C TYR A 428 -3.39 -13.31 58.85
N CYS A 429 -4.48 -12.55 58.68
CA CYS A 429 -5.35 -12.11 59.78
C CYS A 429 -6.64 -12.95 59.98
N ASP A 430 -6.83 -14.03 59.20
CA ASP A 430 -7.98 -14.96 59.33
C ASP A 430 -7.60 -16.28 60.05
N HIS A 431 -6.83 -16.19 61.14
CA HIS A 431 -6.56 -17.32 62.04
C HIS A 431 -7.00 -17.05 63.48
#